data_AF-A0AAN5VQH4-F1
#
_entry.id   AF-A0AAN5VQH4-F1
#
_cell.length_a   1.000
_cell.length_b   1.000
_cell.length_c   1.000
_cell.angle_alpha   90.00
_cell.angle_beta   90.00
_cell.angle_gamma   90.00
#
_symmetry.space_group_name_H-M   'P 1'
#
loop_
_entity.id
_entity.type
_entity.pdbx_description
1 polymer ?
#
loop_
_entity_poly.entity_id
_entity_poly.type
_entity_poly.pdbx_seq_one_letter_code
_entity_poly.pdbx_strand_id
1 'polypeptide(L)'
;MSGIISVMTQSLILSIMALGVYITYKILDFPDMSADGSYTMGASIVAFSLTNGISPVVATLMAILCGCTAGLVTGILHIKFKIS
;
A
#
# COMPACT_ATOMS: atom_id res chain seq x y z
N MET A 1 26.42 -14.67 3.56
CA MET A 1 25.70 -14.45 4.84
C MET A 1 24.79 -13.21 4.81
N SER A 2 25.24 -12.03 4.35
CA SER A 2 24.39 -10.83 4.32
C SER A 2 23.15 -10.90 3.42
N GLY A 3 23.18 -11.67 2.33
CA GLY A 3 22.02 -11.83 1.44
C GLY A 3 20.80 -12.48 2.11
N ILE A 4 21.02 -13.48 2.96
CA ILE A 4 19.95 -14.20 3.66
C ILE A 4 19.23 -13.28 4.66
N ILE A 5 19.99 -12.46 5.39
CA ILE A 5 19.45 -11.51 6.37
C ILE A 5 18.63 -10.41 5.65
N SER A 6 19.13 -9.91 4.53
CA SER A 6 18.41 -8.92 3.71
C SER A 6 17.07 -9.46 3.18
N VAL A 7 17.08 -10.65 2.59
CA VAL A 7 15.86 -11.30 2.08
C VAL A 7 14.86 -11.52 3.21
N MET A 8 15.31 -12.07 4.34
CA MET A 8 14.45 -12.28 5.52
C MET A 8 13.81 -10.97 6.00
N THR A 9 14.57 -9.88 6.06
CA THR A 9 14.07 -8.58 6.50
C THR A 9 13.01 -8.04 5.55
N GLN A 10 13.28 -8.07 4.24
CA GLN A 10 12.34 -7.60 3.23
C GLN A 10 11.06 -8.46 3.22
N SER A 11 11.18 -9.78 3.33
CA SER A 11 10.03 -10.68 3.39
C SER A 11 9.18 -10.45 4.64
N LEU A 12 9.80 -10.15 5.79
CA LEU A 12 9.05 -9.81 7.00
C LEU A 12 8.25 -8.52 6.83
N ILE A 13 8.85 -7.49 6.24
CA ILE A 13 8.17 -6.21 5.97
C ILE A 13 7.01 -6.40 4.99
N LEU A 14 7.26 -7.12 3.89
CA LEU A 14 6.25 -7.37 2.84
C LEU A 14 5.15 -8.35 3.29
N SER A 15 5.35 -9.12 4.36
CA SER A 15 4.33 -10.06 4.89
C SER A 15 3.04 -9.36 5.33
N ILE A 16 3.14 -8.15 5.88
CA ILE A 16 1.99 -7.32 6.25
C ILE A 16 1.19 -6.87 5.02
N MET A 17 1.88 -6.55 3.92
CA MET A 17 1.22 -6.24 2.65
C MET A 17 0.51 -7.47 2.08
N ALA A 18 1.15 -8.65 2.13
CA ALA A 18 0.52 -9.91 1.71
C ALA A 18 -0.74 -10.26 2.53
N LEU A 19 -0.74 -9.97 3.84
CA LEU A 19 -1.92 -10.09 4.70
C LEU A 19 -3.05 -9.15 4.26
N GLY A 20 -2.73 -7.90 3.92
CA GLY A 20 -3.71 -6.94 3.41
C GLY A 20 -4.40 -7.43 2.14
N VAL A 21 -3.63 -7.93 1.18
CA VAL A 21 -4.14 -8.53 -0.05
C VAL A 21 -5.02 -9.75 0.27
N TYR A 22 -4.53 -10.66 1.13
CA TYR A 22 -5.28 -11.86 1.52
C TYR A 22 -6.65 -11.54 2.11
N ILE A 23 -6.74 -10.53 2.99
CA ILE A 23 -8.00 -10.10 3.60
C ILE A 23 -9.00 -9.67 2.52
N THR A 24 -8.58 -8.89 1.52
CA THR A 24 -9.47 -8.43 0.45
C THR A 24 -9.96 -9.59 -0.41
N TYR A 25 -9.09 -10.54 -0.78
CA TYR A 25 -9.51 -11.76 -1.47
C TYR A 25 -10.56 -12.55 -0.69
N LYS A 26 -10.41 -12.61 0.64
CA LYS A 26 -11.30 -13.37 1.54
C LYS A 26 -12.66 -12.71 1.76
N ILE A 27 -12.73 -11.39 1.64
CA ILE A 27 -13.94 -10.60 1.93
C ILE A 27 -14.70 -10.22 0.66
N LEU A 28 -13.98 -9.83 -0.40
CA LEU A 28 -14.56 -9.28 -1.63
C LEU A 28 -14.75 -10.33 -2.75
N ASP A 29 -14.27 -11.57 -2.58
CA ASP A 29 -14.27 -12.64 -3.61
C ASP A 29 -13.68 -12.18 -4.97
N PHE A 30 -12.87 -11.11 -4.97
CA PHE A 30 -12.24 -10.54 -6.14
C PHE A 30 -10.74 -10.30 -5.90
N PRO A 31 -9.87 -10.58 -6.90
CA PRO A 31 -8.46 -10.20 -6.85
C PRO A 31 -8.27 -8.69 -6.86
N ASP A 32 -8.32 -8.06 -5.69
CA ASP A 32 -8.05 -6.64 -5.55
C ASP A 32 -6.55 -6.34 -5.72
N MET A 33 -6.13 -6.22 -6.98
CA MET A 33 -4.80 -5.80 -7.40
C MET A 33 -4.50 -4.33 -7.05
N SER A 34 -5.49 -3.55 -6.56
CA SER A 34 -5.27 -2.16 -6.15
C SER A 34 -4.47 -2.04 -4.85
N ALA A 35 -4.39 -3.12 -4.06
CA ALA A 35 -3.57 -3.18 -2.86
C ALA A 35 -2.06 -3.09 -3.18
N ASP A 36 -1.60 -3.76 -4.24
CA ASP A 36 -0.21 -3.65 -4.73
C ASP A 36 0.09 -2.23 -5.23
N GLY A 37 -0.86 -1.63 -5.96
CA GLY A 37 -0.77 -0.24 -6.42
C GLY A 37 -0.70 0.77 -5.26
N SER A 38 -1.51 0.59 -4.23
CA SER A 38 -1.56 1.47 -3.06
C SER A 38 -0.25 1.44 -2.25
N TYR A 39 0.42 0.28 -2.19
CA TYR A 39 1.73 0.16 -1.53
C TYR A 39 2.82 0.98 -2.25
N THR A 40 2.87 0.89 -3.59
CA THR A 40 3.83 1.69 -4.38
C THR A 40 3.55 3.19 -4.34
N MET A 41 2.27 3.59 -4.30
CA MET A 41 1.86 4.97 -4.13
C MET A 41 2.27 5.54 -2.76
N GLY A 42 2.10 4.78 -1.68
CA GLY A 42 2.59 5.20 -0.36
C GLY A 42 4.11 5.40 -0.35
N ALA A 43 4.87 4.46 -0.93
CA ALA A 43 6.32 4.56 -1.02
C ALA A 43 6.79 5.76 -1.85
N SER A 44 6.11 6.07 -2.97
CA SER A 44 6.47 7.20 -3.83
C SER A 44 6.21 8.55 -3.15
N ILE A 45 5.11 8.69 -2.40
CA ILE A 45 4.79 9.91 -1.64
C ILE A 45 5.79 10.14 -0.52
N VAL A 46 6.18 9.09 0.21
CA VAL A 46 7.21 9.19 1.24
C VAL A 46 8.55 9.57 0.64
N ALA A 47 8.98 8.89 -0.43
CA ALA A 47 10.23 9.18 -1.11
C ALA A 47 10.28 10.61 -1.64
N PHE A 48 9.21 11.06 -2.31
CA PHE A 48 9.09 12.43 -2.80
C PHE A 48 9.13 13.46 -1.66
N SER A 49 8.39 13.22 -0.58
CA SER A 49 8.39 14.12 0.58
C SER A 49 9.77 14.20 1.25
N LEU A 50 10.48 13.07 1.35
CA LEU A 50 11.84 13.03 1.89
C LEU A 50 12.83 13.79 1.02
N THR A 51 12.74 13.66 -0.32
CA THR A 51 13.59 14.41 -1.26
C THR A 51 13.37 15.92 -1.19
N ASN A 52 12.18 16.36 -0.77
CA ASN A 52 11.86 17.77 -0.56
C ASN A 52 12.20 18.29 0.84
N GLY A 53 12.85 17.48 1.69
CA GLY A 53 13.26 17.87 3.04
C GLY A 53 12.13 17.91 4.07
N ILE A 54 10.97 17.33 3.77
CA ILE A 54 9.84 17.23 4.70
C ILE A 54 10.17 16.18 5.77
N SER A 55 9.78 16.45 7.02
CA SER A 55 10.03 15.51 8.13
C SER A 55 9.40 14.13 7.86
N PRO A 56 10.07 13.03 8.27
CA PRO A 56 9.58 11.66 8.02
C PRO A 56 8.18 11.39 8.61
N VAL A 57 7.85 12.04 9.72
CA VAL A 57 6.55 11.91 10.39
C VAL A 57 5.43 12.54 9.56
N VAL A 58 5.68 13.72 8.98
CA VAL A 58 4.69 14.38 8.12
C VAL A 58 4.56 13.64 6.79
N ALA A 59 5.66 13.13 6.24
CA ALA A 59 5.64 12.32 5.02
C ALA A 59 4.81 11.04 5.17
N THR A 60 4.93 10.34 6.31
CA THR A 60 4.15 9.13 6.60
C THR A 60 2.66 9.42 6.82
N LEU A 61 2.32 10.51 7.51
CA LEU A 61 0.92 10.96 7.63
C LEU A 61 0.31 11.28 6.25
N MET A 62 1.05 11.95 5.39
CA MET A 62 0.60 12.28 4.03
C MET A 62 0.36 11.01 3.20
N ALA A 63 1.26 10.04 3.29
CA ALA A 63 1.12 8.75 2.59
C ALA A 63 -0.09 7.95 3.07
N ILE A 64 -0.40 7.98 4.38
CA ILE A 64 -1.61 7.34 4.94
C ILE A 64 -2.87 7.99 4.35
N LEU A 65 -2.94 9.33 4.35
CA LEU A 65 -4.10 10.05 3.81
C LEU A 65 -4.31 9.75 2.33
N CYS A 66 -3.24 9.76 1.54
CA CYS A 66 -3.29 9.41 0.12
C CYS A 66 -3.65 7.93 -0.12
N GLY A 67 -3.20 7.01 0.73
CA GLY A 67 -3.59 5.60 0.66
C GLY A 67 -5.07 5.40 0.98
N CYS A 68 -5.60 6.10 2.00
CA CYS A 68 -7.02 6.07 2.32
C CYS A 68 -7.89 6.63 1.18
N THR A 69 -7.49 7.73 0.54
CA THR A 69 -8.24 8.27 -0.59
C THR A 69 -8.20 7.35 -1.81
N ALA A 70 -7.06 6.72 -2.10
CA ALA A 70 -6.96 5.71 -3.15
C ALA A 70 -7.91 4.54 -2.90
N GLY A 71 -7.93 3.97 -1.69
CA GLY A 71 -8.84 2.89 -1.31
C GLY A 71 -10.32 3.30 -1.37
N LEU A 72 -10.65 4.52 -0.98
CA LEU A 72 -12.01 5.07 -1.12
C LEU A 72 -12.44 5.18 -2.59
N VAL A 73 -11.55 5.64 -3.47
CA VAL A 73 -11.83 5.72 -4.91
C VAL A 73 -12.09 4.33 -5.48
N THR A 74 -11.27 3.33 -5.15
CA THR A 74 -11.50 1.93 -5.57
C THR A 74 -12.83 1.41 -5.06
N GLY A 75 -13.16 1.63 -3.78
CA GLY A 75 -14.43 1.21 -3.20
C GLY A 75 -15.64 1.88 -3.87
N ILE A 76 -15.55 3.16 -4.20
CA ILE A 76 -16.61 3.88 -4.94
C ILE A 76 -16.78 3.33 -6.35
N LEU A 77 -15.67 3.07 -7.06
CA LEU A 77 -15.72 2.49 -8.41
C LEU A 77 -16.35 1.09 -8.38
N HIS A 78 -15.97 0.27 -7.41
CA HIS A 78 -16.49 -1.08 -7.26
C HIS A 78 -17.99 -1.09 -6.94
N ILE A 79 -18.42 -0.31 -5.93
CA ILE A 79 -19.81 -0.30 -5.46
C ILE A 79 -20.74 0.40 -6.46
N LYS A 80 -20.31 1.54 -7.03
CA LYS A 80 -21.20 2.40 -7.84
C LYS A 80 -21.15 2.11 -9.33
N PHE A 81 -19.99 1.74 -9.86
CA PHE A 81 -19.81 1.46 -11.28
C PHE A 81 -19.76 -0.04 -11.61
N LYS A 82 -19.80 -0.93 -10.60
CA LYS A 82 -19.68 -2.40 -10.77
C LYS A 82 -18.45 -2.80 -11.59
N ILE A 83 -17.39 -2.00 -11.51
CA ILE A 83 -16.11 -2.33 -12.13
C ILE A 83 -15.43 -3.29 -11.15
N SER A 84 -15.26 -4.53 -11.60
CA SER A 84 -14.56 -5.57 -10.86
C SER A 84 -13.08 -5.29 -10.96
#